data_AF-A0A5Q8CB31-F1
#
_entry.id   AF-A0A5Q8CB31-F1
#
_cell.length_a   1.000
_cell.length_b   1.000
_cell.length_c   1.000
_cell.angle_alpha   90.00
_cell.angle_beta   90.00
_cell.angle_gamma   90.00
#
_symmetry.space_group_name_H-M   'P 1'
#
loop_
_entity.id
_entity.type
_entity.pdbx_description
1 polymer ?
#
loop_
_entity_poly.entity_id
_entity_poly.type
_entity_poly.pdbx_seq_one_letter_code
_entity_poly.pdbx_strand_id
1 'polypeptide(L)'
;DTDIALLQIDAKNLTAIQTGDSDALKVGDYVVAIGNPFGLGQTVTSGIVSALGRSGLNIEGYEDFIQTDASINPGNSGGALVTLDGKLIGINTAILSPAGGNVGIGFAVPSNMVVSVMKQLIAHGEVRRGKVGIGIQDLTPDLAKALQLGDLRGAVIANVEPGSSAEKAGLQVGDVVTAIDGHPVQGTTDLRNRIGLTPAGSTVKFAVKRANGEVTIDVTIAAQESASETLAGTLLQGAKMSDASAEEAQRAGADGVVIESIEPASPAARAGLRTGDMIVAVNRKPVSSVSDLRSAIAGQRAILALELVRDGGRLLLVVR
;
A
#
# COMPACT_ATOMS: atom_id res chain seq x y z
N ASP A 1 1.31 4.16 5.82
CA ASP A 1 0.97 3.56 4.52
C ASP A 1 2.13 3.56 3.54
N THR A 2 2.76 4.69 3.22
CA THR A 2 3.92 4.77 2.31
C THR A 2 5.16 5.38 2.97
N ASP A 3 5.11 5.68 4.28
CA ASP A 3 6.11 6.46 5.03
C ASP A 3 6.63 7.75 4.32
N ILE A 4 5.72 8.51 3.72
CA ILE A 4 6.04 9.81 3.08
C ILE A 4 5.21 10.92 3.72
N ALA A 5 5.89 12.00 4.08
CA ALA A 5 5.29 13.25 4.53
C ALA A 5 5.74 14.41 3.65
N LEU A 6 4.86 15.41 3.50
CA LEU A 6 5.17 16.67 2.82
C LEU A 6 5.15 17.81 3.82
N LEU A 7 6.22 18.60 3.83
CA LEU A 7 6.36 19.79 4.68
C LEU A 7 6.53 21.03 3.82
N GLN A 8 6.00 22.15 4.30
CA GLN A 8 6.20 23.47 3.72
C GLN A 8 7.06 24.30 4.66
N ILE A 9 8.08 24.96 4.11
CA ILE A 9 8.92 25.91 4.84
C ILE A 9 8.74 27.31 4.26
N ASP A 10 8.72 28.32 5.12
CA ASP A 10 8.74 29.73 4.71
C ASP A 10 10.19 30.20 4.56
N ALA A 11 10.78 29.94 3.39
CA ALA A 11 12.14 30.33 3.05
C ALA A 11 12.26 30.71 1.57
N LYS A 12 13.26 31.55 1.25
CA LYS A 12 13.54 32.03 -0.10
C LYS A 12 14.93 31.55 -0.56
N ASN A 13 15.18 31.59 -1.87
CA ASN A 13 16.46 31.20 -2.49
C ASN A 13 16.87 29.74 -2.22
N LEU A 14 15.90 28.84 -2.21
CA LEU A 14 16.13 27.41 -2.07
C LEU A 14 16.52 26.79 -3.42
N THR A 15 17.34 25.75 -3.38
CA THR A 15 17.70 24.93 -4.55
C THR A 15 16.92 23.62 -4.50
N ALA A 16 16.11 23.37 -5.52
CA ALA A 16 15.39 22.10 -5.66
C ALA A 16 16.31 21.03 -6.27
N ILE A 17 16.16 19.78 -5.80
CA ILE A 17 16.79 18.63 -6.44
C ILE A 17 16.05 18.26 -7.73
N GLN A 18 16.77 17.79 -8.75
CA GLN A 18 16.13 17.20 -9.93
C GLN A 18 15.67 15.78 -9.60
N THR A 19 14.45 15.44 -9.96
CA THR A 19 13.93 14.08 -9.79
C THR A 19 14.31 13.21 -10.98
N GLY A 20 14.82 12.01 -10.70
CA GLY A 20 15.06 10.95 -11.67
C GLY A 20 13.91 9.95 -11.72
N ASP A 21 13.93 9.11 -12.76
CA ASP A 21 12.98 8.01 -12.94
C ASP A 21 13.49 6.75 -12.23
N SER A 22 12.83 6.36 -11.14
CA SER A 22 13.20 5.15 -10.38
C SER A 22 12.90 3.85 -11.13
N ASP A 23 11.98 3.85 -12.10
CA ASP A 23 11.63 2.65 -12.88
C ASP A 23 12.74 2.31 -13.90
N ALA A 24 13.61 3.27 -14.20
CA ALA A 24 14.76 3.09 -15.09
C ALA A 24 15.99 2.48 -14.38
N LEU A 25 15.96 2.37 -13.04
CA LEU A 25 17.07 1.83 -12.25
C LEU A 25 17.31 0.35 -12.57
N LYS A 26 18.58 -0.05 -12.44
CA LYS A 26 19.01 -1.44 -12.51
C LYS A 26 19.81 -1.82 -11.28
N VAL A 27 19.71 -3.08 -10.90
CA VAL A 27 20.60 -3.67 -9.89
C VAL A 27 22.04 -3.53 -10.38
N GLY A 28 22.91 -2.99 -9.53
CA GLY A 28 24.30 -2.66 -9.84
C GLY A 28 24.56 -1.19 -10.18
N ASP A 29 23.53 -0.37 -10.40
CA ASP A 29 23.71 1.06 -10.62
C ASP A 29 24.30 1.72 -9.36
N TYR A 30 25.29 2.61 -9.54
CA TYR A 30 25.88 3.36 -8.44
C TYR A 30 24.91 4.42 -7.89
N VAL A 31 24.85 4.50 -6.57
CA VAL A 31 24.02 5.45 -5.84
C VAL A 31 24.79 6.10 -4.70
N VAL A 32 24.30 7.27 -4.30
CA VAL A 32 24.82 8.06 -3.19
C VAL A 32 23.67 8.37 -2.23
N ALA A 33 23.84 8.04 -0.96
CA ALA A 33 22.91 8.39 0.11
C ALA A 33 23.39 9.66 0.83
N ILE A 34 22.47 10.58 1.07
CA ILE A 34 22.72 11.88 1.70
C ILE A 34 21.71 12.07 2.84
N GLY A 35 22.20 12.34 4.04
CA GLY A 35 21.35 12.55 5.22
C GLY A 35 22.12 13.10 6.41
N ASN A 36 21.54 13.01 7.61
CA ASN A 36 22.16 13.48 8.86
C ASN A 36 22.24 12.34 9.90
N PRO A 37 23.09 11.32 9.68
CA PRO A 37 23.21 10.18 10.59
C PRO A 37 23.59 10.63 11.99
N PHE A 38 22.85 10.15 12.99
CA PHE A 38 23.08 10.42 14.41
C PHE A 38 23.18 11.91 14.79
N GLY A 39 22.71 12.82 13.92
CA GLY A 39 22.79 14.27 14.15
C GLY A 39 24.19 14.88 13.96
N LEU A 40 25.14 14.17 13.33
CA LEU A 40 26.52 14.63 13.14
C LEU A 40 26.69 15.77 12.12
N GLY A 41 25.67 16.00 11.30
CA GLY A 41 25.69 16.90 10.15
C GLY A 41 25.46 16.15 8.84
N GLN A 42 25.38 16.92 7.75
CA GLN A 42 25.19 16.35 6.42
C GLN A 42 26.33 15.39 6.09
N THR A 43 25.97 14.13 5.88
CA THR A 43 26.90 13.04 5.58
C THR A 43 26.50 12.41 4.26
N VAL A 44 27.52 12.01 3.50
CA VAL A 44 27.38 11.41 2.17
C VAL A 44 28.03 10.03 2.22
N THR A 45 27.31 9.01 1.76
CA THR A 45 27.83 7.64 1.62
C THR A 45 27.48 7.12 0.23
N SER A 46 28.27 6.20 -0.30
CA SER A 46 28.07 5.64 -1.64
C SER A 46 27.91 4.13 -1.58
N GLY A 47 27.19 3.60 -2.56
CA GLY A 47 26.98 2.17 -2.75
C GLY A 47 26.41 1.91 -4.13
N ILE A 48 25.73 0.79 -4.26
CA ILE A 48 25.00 0.37 -5.46
C ILE A 48 23.55 0.05 -5.11
N VAL A 49 22.70 0.00 -6.14
CA VAL A 49 21.39 -0.66 -6.04
C VAL A 49 21.62 -2.16 -5.89
N SER A 50 21.34 -2.71 -4.72
CA SER A 50 21.48 -4.13 -4.42
C SER A 50 20.28 -4.96 -4.88
N ALA A 51 19.08 -4.36 -4.87
CA ALA A 51 17.85 -4.97 -5.35
C ALA A 51 16.78 -3.89 -5.60
N LEU A 52 15.75 -4.24 -6.37
CA LEU A 52 14.56 -3.42 -6.63
C LEU A 52 13.32 -4.24 -6.26
N GLY A 53 12.19 -3.60 -6.03
CA GLY A 53 10.94 -4.31 -5.79
C GLY A 53 10.87 -5.02 -4.43
N ARG A 54 11.60 -4.53 -3.41
CA ARG A 54 11.60 -5.18 -2.10
C ARG A 54 10.30 -4.89 -1.35
N SER A 55 9.61 -5.95 -0.97
CA SER A 55 8.38 -5.94 -0.18
C SER A 55 8.36 -7.09 0.83
N GLY A 56 7.32 -7.14 1.67
CA GLY A 56 7.16 -8.16 2.70
C GLY A 56 8.08 -7.93 3.90
N LEU A 57 8.57 -6.70 4.06
CA LEU A 57 9.34 -6.30 5.23
C LEU A 57 8.40 -5.94 6.40
N ASN A 58 7.11 -5.72 6.10
CA ASN A 58 6.07 -5.31 7.04
C ASN A 58 6.46 -4.05 7.83
N ILE A 59 7.17 -3.14 7.16
CA ILE A 59 7.52 -1.83 7.66
C ILE A 59 6.37 -0.87 7.36
N GLU A 60 5.77 -0.99 6.16
CA GLU A 60 4.69 -0.10 5.68
C GLU A 60 3.58 -0.87 4.94
N GLY A 61 2.45 -0.19 4.68
CA GLY A 61 1.30 -0.78 3.99
C GLY A 61 1.46 -0.93 2.47
N TYR A 62 2.23 -0.05 1.84
CA TYR A 62 2.59 -0.06 0.42
C TYR A 62 4.12 -0.07 0.32
N GLU A 63 4.70 -1.20 -0.05
CA GLU A 63 6.15 -1.42 -0.06
C GLU A 63 6.65 -1.69 -1.48
N ASP A 64 7.67 -0.95 -1.92
CA ASP A 64 8.36 -1.16 -3.21
C ASP A 64 9.81 -0.67 -3.10
N PHE A 65 10.53 -1.13 -2.08
CA PHE A 65 11.79 -0.49 -1.72
C PHE A 65 12.89 -0.77 -2.74
N ILE A 66 13.68 0.28 -3.00
CA ILE A 66 15.03 0.18 -3.55
C ILE A 66 15.95 -0.27 -2.41
N GLN A 67 16.65 -1.38 -2.59
CA GLN A 67 17.67 -1.83 -1.65
C GLN A 67 19.04 -1.31 -2.06
N THR A 68 19.84 -0.84 -1.11
CA THR A 68 21.22 -0.41 -1.32
C THR A 68 22.15 -0.87 -0.20
N ASP A 69 23.44 -1.01 -0.53
CA ASP A 69 24.53 -1.24 0.42
C ASP A 69 25.21 0.07 0.84
N ALA A 70 24.78 1.22 0.30
CA ALA A 70 25.20 2.53 0.81
C ALA A 70 24.87 2.62 2.31
N SER A 71 25.84 3.13 3.08
CA SER A 71 25.70 3.18 4.53
C SER A 71 24.59 4.16 4.94
N ILE A 72 23.46 3.61 5.38
CA ILE A 72 22.30 4.31 5.93
C ILE A 72 22.19 3.94 7.40
N ASN A 73 22.11 4.93 8.27
CA ASN A 73 21.96 4.79 9.72
C ASN A 73 20.83 5.68 10.26
N PRO A 74 20.33 5.46 11.50
CA PRO A 74 19.37 6.36 12.13
C PRO A 74 19.75 7.84 11.97
N GLY A 75 18.78 8.65 11.51
CA GLY A 75 19.00 10.06 11.13
C GLY A 75 19.18 10.30 9.62
N ASN A 76 19.34 9.24 8.81
CA ASN A 76 19.23 9.36 7.35
C ASN A 76 17.79 9.28 6.84
N SER A 77 16.82 8.87 7.67
CA SER A 77 15.41 8.78 7.27
C SER A 77 14.90 10.12 6.75
N GLY A 78 14.23 10.10 5.60
CA GLY A 78 13.83 11.32 4.86
C GLY A 78 14.93 11.94 3.98
N GLY A 79 16.17 11.44 4.09
CA GLY A 79 17.30 11.85 3.26
C GLY A 79 17.23 11.31 1.82
N ALA A 80 18.08 11.83 0.94
CA ALA A 80 18.05 11.50 -0.48
C ALA A 80 18.90 10.26 -0.79
N LEU A 81 18.41 9.45 -1.72
CA LEU A 81 19.21 8.48 -2.49
C LEU A 81 19.25 8.98 -3.95
N VAL A 82 20.46 9.21 -4.46
CA VAL A 82 20.67 9.86 -5.76
C VAL A 82 21.60 9.06 -6.66
N THR A 83 21.45 9.23 -7.98
CA THR A 83 22.40 8.75 -8.98
C THR A 83 23.68 9.59 -9.00
N LEU A 84 24.71 9.13 -9.72
CA LEU A 84 25.98 9.87 -9.87
C LEU A 84 25.83 11.24 -10.57
N ASP A 85 24.79 11.42 -11.39
CA ASP A 85 24.43 12.72 -11.98
C ASP A 85 23.52 13.58 -11.07
N GLY A 86 23.32 13.16 -9.81
CA GLY A 86 22.66 13.94 -8.77
C GLY A 86 21.12 13.95 -8.83
N LYS A 87 20.51 13.04 -9.59
CA LYS A 87 19.05 12.94 -9.66
C LYS A 87 18.51 12.09 -8.52
N LEU A 88 17.45 12.57 -7.88
CA LEU A 88 16.74 11.83 -6.83
C LEU A 88 16.08 10.58 -7.40
N ILE A 89 16.46 9.41 -6.90
CA ILE A 89 15.84 8.13 -7.27
C ILE A 89 15.14 7.44 -6.10
N GLY A 90 15.34 7.93 -4.87
CA GLY A 90 14.58 7.46 -3.72
C GLY A 90 14.79 8.29 -2.46
N ILE A 91 13.96 8.04 -1.46
CA ILE A 91 14.06 8.63 -0.12
C ILE A 91 14.42 7.53 0.87
N ASN A 92 15.51 7.70 1.61
CA ASN A 92 15.97 6.71 2.58
C ASN A 92 14.93 6.58 3.71
N THR A 93 14.52 5.35 4.01
CA THR A 93 13.41 5.11 4.94
C THR A 93 13.86 4.24 6.10
N ALA A 94 14.39 3.06 5.79
CA ALA A 94 14.66 2.01 6.78
C ALA A 94 15.95 1.26 6.51
N ILE A 95 16.36 0.44 7.49
CA ILE A 95 17.46 -0.51 7.37
C ILE A 95 17.04 -1.85 7.97
N LEU A 96 17.60 -2.94 7.45
CA LEU A 96 17.58 -4.22 8.15
C LEU A 96 18.83 -4.30 9.02
N SER A 97 18.67 -4.34 10.33
CA SER A 97 19.81 -4.39 11.26
C SER A 97 19.52 -5.20 12.52
N PRO A 98 20.39 -6.17 12.88
CA PRO A 98 20.30 -6.86 14.17
C PRO A 98 20.63 -5.98 15.38
N ALA A 99 21.45 -4.94 15.21
CA ALA A 99 22.03 -4.15 16.31
C ALA A 99 21.80 -2.63 16.18
N GLY A 100 20.92 -2.20 15.26
CA GLY A 100 20.58 -0.79 15.01
C GLY A 100 21.56 -0.01 14.12
N GLY A 101 22.66 -0.62 13.68
CA GLY A 101 23.61 -0.03 12.71
C GLY A 101 23.50 -0.65 11.32
N ASN A 102 23.91 0.08 10.29
CA ASN A 102 23.95 -0.46 8.92
C ASN A 102 24.82 -1.72 8.80
N VAL A 103 24.31 -2.75 8.14
CA VAL A 103 25.07 -3.98 7.80
C VAL A 103 25.13 -4.22 6.29
N GLY A 104 25.01 -3.15 5.49
CA GLY A 104 24.94 -3.20 4.02
C GLY A 104 23.54 -3.48 3.47
N ILE A 105 22.49 -3.29 4.27
CA ILE A 105 21.09 -3.48 3.84
C ILE A 105 20.27 -2.25 4.26
N GLY A 106 20.18 -1.28 3.36
CA GLY A 106 19.31 -0.11 3.48
C GLY A 106 18.18 -0.12 2.45
N PHE A 107 17.09 0.58 2.76
CA PHE A 107 15.89 0.68 1.94
C PHE A 107 15.49 2.13 1.71
N ALA A 108 15.11 2.43 0.46
CA ALA A 108 14.58 3.72 0.06
C ALA A 108 13.26 3.57 -0.70
N VAL A 109 12.30 4.47 -0.44
CA VAL A 109 11.06 4.57 -1.22
C VAL A 109 11.39 5.18 -2.59
N PRO A 110 10.96 4.58 -3.72
CA PRO A 110 11.28 5.06 -5.06
C PRO A 110 10.78 6.47 -5.37
N SER A 111 11.55 7.25 -6.13
CA SER A 111 11.20 8.64 -6.49
C SER A 111 9.85 8.76 -7.20
N ASN A 112 9.47 7.81 -8.06
CA ASN A 112 8.16 7.83 -8.74
C ASN A 112 6.99 7.72 -7.75
N MET A 113 7.14 6.88 -6.72
CA MET A 113 6.17 6.75 -5.64
C MET A 113 6.10 8.04 -4.82
N VAL A 114 7.26 8.61 -4.44
CA VAL A 114 7.35 9.89 -3.71
C VAL A 114 6.66 11.01 -4.47
N VAL A 115 6.91 11.14 -5.77
CA VAL A 115 6.30 12.18 -6.61
C VAL A 115 4.79 12.00 -6.72
N SER A 116 4.29 10.77 -6.86
CA SER A 116 2.84 10.52 -6.89
C SER A 116 2.17 10.94 -5.58
N VAL A 117 2.72 10.51 -4.44
CA VAL A 117 2.22 10.88 -3.11
C VAL A 117 2.28 12.39 -2.90
N MET A 118 3.41 13.03 -3.22
CA MET A 118 3.58 14.47 -3.09
C MET A 118 2.54 15.26 -3.89
N LYS A 119 2.29 14.88 -5.15
CA LYS A 119 1.29 15.54 -6.00
C LYS A 119 -0.11 15.49 -5.38
N GLN A 120 -0.49 14.36 -4.79
CA GLN A 120 -1.78 14.21 -4.11
C GLN A 120 -1.85 15.04 -2.84
N LEU A 121 -0.81 15.02 -2.01
CA LEU A 121 -0.74 15.83 -0.79
C LEU A 121 -0.83 17.33 -1.09
N ILE A 122 -0.19 17.81 -2.18
CA ILE A 122 -0.31 19.21 -2.62
C ILE A 122 -1.75 19.53 -3.07
N ALA A 123 -2.36 18.63 -3.84
CA ALA A 123 -3.67 18.88 -4.45
C ALA A 123 -4.84 18.77 -3.47
N HIS A 124 -4.75 17.86 -2.49
CA HIS A 124 -5.89 17.44 -1.66
C HIS A 124 -5.61 17.46 -0.16
N GLY A 125 -4.35 17.60 0.27
CA GLY A 125 -3.95 17.47 1.67
C GLY A 125 -3.92 16.02 2.19
N GLU A 126 -4.32 15.06 1.37
CA GLU A 126 -4.38 13.63 1.69
C GLU A 126 -4.07 12.77 0.46
N VAL A 127 -3.72 11.50 0.68
CA VAL A 127 -3.53 10.51 -0.38
C VAL A 127 -4.82 9.71 -0.54
N ARG A 128 -5.43 9.77 -1.72
CA ARG A 128 -6.67 9.04 -2.02
C ARG A 128 -6.34 7.79 -2.81
N ARG A 129 -6.50 6.63 -2.16
CA ARG A 129 -6.11 5.35 -2.77
C ARG A 129 -7.02 5.00 -3.94
N GLY A 130 -6.41 4.44 -4.99
CA GLY A 130 -7.12 3.87 -6.12
C GLY A 130 -7.48 2.41 -5.89
N LYS A 131 -8.61 1.95 -6.45
CA LYS A 131 -8.96 0.53 -6.55
C LYS A 131 -9.57 0.21 -7.90
N VAL A 132 -9.48 -1.06 -8.31
CA VAL A 132 -10.17 -1.56 -9.51
C VAL A 132 -11.12 -2.72 -9.24
N GLY A 133 -11.06 -3.33 -8.05
CA GLY A 133 -11.92 -4.44 -7.61
C GLY A 133 -11.46 -5.80 -8.13
N ILE A 134 -10.19 -6.14 -7.89
CA ILE A 134 -9.61 -7.44 -8.22
C ILE A 134 -8.86 -8.00 -7.01
N GLY A 135 -8.98 -9.31 -6.81
CA GLY A 135 -8.10 -10.10 -5.97
C GLY A 135 -6.94 -10.61 -6.82
N ILE A 136 -5.73 -10.51 -6.30
CA ILE A 136 -4.50 -10.86 -7.02
C ILE A 136 -3.66 -11.87 -6.25
N GLN A 137 -2.95 -12.72 -6.96
CA GLN A 137 -1.97 -13.66 -6.40
C GLN A 137 -0.70 -13.68 -7.25
N ASP A 138 0.44 -13.99 -6.64
CA ASP A 138 1.70 -14.03 -7.36
C ASP A 138 1.70 -15.18 -8.38
N LEU A 139 2.33 -14.92 -9.54
CA LEU A 139 2.57 -15.96 -10.52
C LEU A 139 3.75 -16.82 -10.08
N THR A 140 3.46 -17.89 -9.33
CA THR A 140 4.46 -18.87 -8.91
C THR A 140 4.93 -19.71 -10.10
N PRO A 141 6.13 -20.34 -10.06
CA PRO A 141 6.60 -21.21 -11.13
C PRO A 141 5.64 -22.36 -11.47
N ASP A 142 5.02 -22.96 -10.46
CA ASP A 142 4.04 -24.04 -10.65
C ASP A 142 2.77 -23.53 -11.34
N LEU A 143 2.30 -22.33 -10.97
CA LEU A 143 1.15 -21.70 -11.60
C LEU A 143 1.46 -21.28 -13.05
N ALA A 144 2.64 -20.72 -13.30
CA ALA A 144 3.11 -20.39 -14.64
C ALA A 144 3.18 -21.62 -15.54
N LYS A 145 3.65 -22.76 -15.00
CA LYS A 145 3.67 -24.04 -15.72
C LYS A 145 2.26 -24.57 -16.00
N ALA A 146 1.36 -24.51 -15.01
CA ALA A 146 -0.02 -24.95 -15.16
C ALA A 146 -0.78 -24.14 -16.23
N LEU A 147 -0.49 -22.84 -16.32
CA LEU A 147 -1.08 -21.91 -17.28
C LEU A 147 -0.31 -21.83 -18.62
N GLN A 148 0.77 -22.60 -18.78
CA GLN A 148 1.63 -22.62 -19.97
C GLN A 148 2.23 -21.24 -20.33
N LEU A 149 2.67 -20.50 -19.31
CA LEU A 149 3.16 -19.12 -19.43
C LEU A 149 4.68 -18.98 -19.50
N GLY A 150 5.44 -20.08 -19.32
CA GLY A 150 6.90 -20.04 -19.32
C GLY A 150 7.46 -19.21 -18.16
N ASP A 151 8.49 -18.39 -18.44
CA ASP A 151 9.17 -17.53 -17.45
C ASP A 151 8.51 -16.14 -17.29
N LEU A 152 7.24 -16.03 -17.68
CA LEU A 152 6.48 -14.78 -17.59
C LEU A 152 6.39 -14.32 -16.14
N ARG A 153 6.56 -13.01 -15.93
CA ARG A 153 6.35 -12.35 -14.64
C ARG A 153 5.10 -11.50 -14.69
N GLY A 154 4.45 -11.35 -13.54
CA GLY A 154 3.22 -10.60 -13.41
C GLY A 154 2.42 -11.03 -12.19
N ALA A 155 1.21 -10.49 -12.10
CA ALA A 155 0.25 -10.84 -11.07
C ALA A 155 -0.98 -11.49 -11.71
N VAL A 156 -1.44 -12.60 -11.13
CA VAL A 156 -2.62 -13.33 -11.62
C VAL A 156 -3.87 -12.78 -10.96
N ILE A 157 -4.90 -12.49 -11.74
CA ILE A 157 -6.21 -12.12 -11.24
C ILE A 157 -6.91 -13.37 -10.72
N ALA A 158 -7.06 -13.47 -9.40
CA ALA A 158 -7.70 -14.58 -8.70
C ALA A 158 -9.22 -14.39 -8.59
N ASN A 159 -9.69 -13.14 -8.48
CA ASN A 159 -11.10 -12.82 -8.49
C ASN A 159 -11.33 -11.43 -9.11
N VAL A 160 -12.56 -11.19 -9.58
CA VAL A 160 -13.03 -9.88 -10.04
C VAL A 160 -14.32 -9.58 -9.30
N GLU A 161 -14.37 -8.44 -8.62
CA GLU A 161 -15.54 -8.02 -7.85
C GLU A 161 -16.71 -7.63 -8.77
N PRO A 162 -17.93 -8.12 -8.52
CA PRO A 162 -19.11 -7.70 -9.28
C PRO A 162 -19.36 -6.19 -9.19
N GLY A 163 -19.67 -5.56 -10.33
CA GLY A 163 -19.91 -4.13 -10.47
C GLY A 163 -18.67 -3.24 -10.43
N SER A 164 -17.47 -3.83 -10.27
CA SER A 164 -16.20 -3.13 -10.18
C SER A 164 -15.75 -2.50 -11.50
N SER A 165 -14.72 -1.64 -11.44
CA SER A 165 -14.09 -1.10 -12.64
C SER A 165 -13.44 -2.18 -13.50
N ALA A 166 -12.85 -3.19 -12.85
CA ALA A 166 -12.22 -4.32 -13.53
C ALA A 166 -13.23 -5.17 -14.30
N GLU A 167 -14.38 -5.48 -13.69
CA GLU A 167 -15.46 -6.23 -14.37
C GLU A 167 -15.98 -5.45 -15.58
N LYS A 168 -16.27 -4.15 -15.40
CA LYS A 168 -16.76 -3.27 -16.48
C LYS A 168 -15.77 -3.14 -17.64
N ALA A 169 -14.47 -3.19 -17.34
CA ALA A 169 -13.40 -3.16 -18.34
C ALA A 169 -13.20 -4.52 -19.04
N GLY A 170 -13.77 -5.61 -18.52
CA GLY A 170 -13.63 -6.95 -19.09
C GLY A 170 -12.36 -7.69 -18.66
N LEU A 171 -11.76 -7.32 -17.52
CA LEU A 171 -10.77 -8.17 -16.84
C LEU A 171 -11.42 -9.46 -16.37
N GLN A 172 -10.69 -10.56 -16.44
CA GLN A 172 -11.19 -11.90 -16.16
C GLN A 172 -10.31 -12.62 -15.14
N VAL A 173 -10.91 -13.54 -14.40
CA VAL A 173 -10.17 -14.47 -13.55
C VAL A 173 -9.25 -15.32 -14.42
N GLY A 174 -7.99 -15.46 -14.00
CA GLY A 174 -6.93 -16.15 -14.74
C GLY A 174 -6.15 -15.25 -15.70
N ASP A 175 -6.56 -14.00 -15.92
CA ASP A 175 -5.71 -13.03 -16.60
C ASP A 175 -4.43 -12.81 -15.79
N VAL A 176 -3.29 -12.75 -16.48
CA VAL A 176 -2.02 -12.36 -15.87
C VAL A 176 -1.65 -10.96 -16.31
N VAL A 177 -1.64 -10.02 -15.37
CA VAL A 177 -1.23 -8.64 -15.62
C VAL A 177 0.29 -8.59 -15.73
N THR A 178 0.79 -8.21 -16.90
CA THR A 178 2.22 -8.14 -17.22
C THR A 178 2.75 -6.70 -17.24
N ALA A 179 1.88 -5.71 -17.47
CA ALA A 179 2.27 -4.30 -17.44
C ALA A 179 1.09 -3.37 -17.12
N ILE A 180 1.38 -2.20 -16.56
CA ILE A 180 0.45 -1.05 -16.46
C ILE A 180 1.09 0.16 -17.13
N ASP A 181 0.39 0.77 -18.08
CA ASP A 181 0.85 1.94 -18.85
C ASP A 181 2.24 1.74 -19.48
N GLY A 182 2.53 0.51 -19.88
CA GLY A 182 3.81 0.12 -20.47
C GLY A 182 4.92 -0.22 -19.46
N HIS A 183 4.69 -0.02 -18.15
CA HIS A 183 5.62 -0.41 -17.10
C HIS A 183 5.43 -1.89 -16.72
N PRO A 184 6.47 -2.73 -16.81
CA PRO A 184 6.37 -4.15 -16.44
C PRO A 184 5.96 -4.34 -14.98
N VAL A 185 5.05 -5.28 -14.74
CA VAL A 185 4.60 -5.68 -13.41
C VAL A 185 5.41 -6.88 -12.94
N GLN A 186 6.11 -6.77 -11.82
CA GLN A 186 6.95 -7.87 -11.31
C GLN A 186 6.17 -8.89 -10.46
N GLY A 187 5.04 -8.49 -9.89
CA GLY A 187 4.25 -9.32 -8.99
C GLY A 187 3.08 -8.56 -8.36
N THR A 188 2.44 -9.16 -7.36
CA THR A 188 1.24 -8.60 -6.73
C THR A 188 1.48 -7.27 -6.03
N THR A 189 2.59 -7.13 -5.30
CA THR A 189 2.89 -5.89 -4.57
C THR A 189 3.05 -4.71 -5.51
N ASP A 190 3.83 -4.87 -6.58
CA ASP A 190 4.05 -3.85 -7.62
C ASP A 190 2.71 -3.44 -8.26
N LEU A 191 1.89 -4.42 -8.66
CA LEU A 191 0.55 -4.16 -9.20
C LEU A 191 -0.32 -3.37 -8.22
N ARG A 192 -0.39 -3.82 -6.95
CA ARG A 192 -1.17 -3.17 -5.89
C ARG A 192 -0.71 -1.74 -5.66
N ASN A 193 0.59 -1.49 -5.65
CA ASN A 193 1.16 -0.16 -5.44
C ASN A 193 0.81 0.78 -6.58
N ARG A 194 1.00 0.34 -7.83
CA ARG A 194 0.67 1.14 -9.01
C ARG A 194 -0.82 1.51 -9.04
N ILE A 195 -1.71 0.56 -8.78
CA ILE A 195 -3.16 0.83 -8.68
C ILE A 195 -3.46 1.79 -7.53
N GLY A 196 -2.96 1.49 -6.33
CA GLY A 196 -3.28 2.24 -5.12
C GLY A 196 -2.73 3.66 -5.08
N LEU A 197 -1.67 3.94 -5.85
CA LEU A 197 -1.04 5.26 -5.97
C LEU A 197 -1.49 6.04 -7.19
N THR A 198 -2.26 5.42 -8.10
CA THR A 198 -2.83 6.14 -9.24
C THR A 198 -4.04 6.95 -8.78
N PRO A 199 -4.17 8.23 -9.17
CA PRO A 199 -5.32 9.04 -8.81
C PRO A 199 -6.65 8.44 -9.27
N ALA A 200 -7.66 8.48 -8.40
CA ALA A 200 -9.02 8.08 -8.75
C ALA A 200 -9.57 8.87 -9.95
N GLY A 201 -10.30 8.18 -10.82
CA GLY A 201 -10.82 8.71 -12.08
C GLY A 201 -9.84 8.57 -13.27
N SER A 202 -8.58 8.22 -13.02
CA SER A 202 -7.62 7.96 -14.11
C SER A 202 -7.96 6.66 -14.84
N THR A 203 -7.76 6.63 -16.16
CA THR A 203 -7.80 5.39 -16.94
C THR A 203 -6.37 4.95 -17.21
N VAL A 204 -6.08 3.69 -16.91
CA VAL A 204 -4.75 3.07 -17.08
C VAL A 204 -4.84 1.84 -17.98
N LYS A 205 -3.79 1.57 -18.73
CA LYS A 205 -3.70 0.45 -19.67
C LYS A 205 -3.10 -0.77 -19.01
N PHE A 206 -3.92 -1.79 -18.79
CA PHE A 206 -3.46 -3.11 -18.35
C PHE A 206 -3.05 -3.93 -19.56
N ALA A 207 -1.78 -4.32 -19.66
CA ALA A 207 -1.38 -5.41 -20.54
C ALA A 207 -1.59 -6.73 -19.81
N VAL A 208 -2.38 -7.62 -20.40
CA VAL A 208 -2.73 -8.91 -19.80
C VAL A 208 -2.43 -10.07 -20.75
N LYS A 209 -1.97 -11.18 -20.18
CA LYS A 209 -1.87 -12.48 -20.85
C LYS A 209 -3.11 -13.32 -20.49
N ARG A 210 -3.87 -13.69 -21.53
CA ARG A 210 -5.03 -14.58 -21.45
C ARG A 210 -4.74 -15.84 -22.28
N ALA A 211 -5.54 -16.89 -22.11
CA ALA A 211 -5.43 -18.14 -22.89
C ALA A 211 -5.38 -17.91 -24.42
N ASN A 212 -6.05 -16.88 -24.91
CA ASN A 212 -6.14 -16.57 -26.33
C ASN A 212 -5.04 -15.61 -26.84
N GLY A 213 -4.09 -15.21 -25.98
CA GLY A 213 -3.02 -14.28 -26.32
C GLY A 213 -2.94 -13.06 -25.41
N GLU A 214 -2.18 -12.06 -25.85
CA GLU A 214 -2.03 -10.80 -25.15
C GLU A 214 -3.12 -9.81 -25.53
N VAL A 215 -3.65 -9.11 -24.54
CA VAL A 215 -4.70 -8.11 -24.70
C VAL A 215 -4.32 -6.89 -23.88
N THR A 216 -4.63 -5.69 -24.39
CA THR A 216 -4.55 -4.46 -23.61
C THR A 216 -5.95 -4.00 -23.26
N ILE A 217 -6.19 -3.71 -21.98
CA ILE A 217 -7.50 -3.34 -21.45
C ILE A 217 -7.37 -2.01 -20.73
N ASP A 218 -8.19 -1.03 -21.11
CA ASP A 218 -8.30 0.24 -20.41
C ASP A 218 -9.18 0.07 -19.16
N VAL A 219 -8.61 0.32 -17.98
CA VAL A 219 -9.29 0.17 -16.69
C VAL A 219 -9.33 1.51 -15.98
N THR A 220 -10.51 1.92 -15.52
CA THR A 220 -10.66 3.17 -14.75
C THR A 220 -10.39 2.91 -13.28
N ILE A 221 -9.47 3.64 -12.68
CA ILE A 221 -9.19 3.60 -11.25
C ILE A 221 -10.36 4.25 -10.51
N ALA A 222 -11.08 3.48 -9.71
CA ALA A 222 -12.10 4.01 -8.81
C ALA A 222 -11.44 4.54 -7.54
N ALA A 223 -12.10 5.49 -6.87
CA ALA A 223 -11.69 5.87 -5.52
C ALA A 223 -11.90 4.67 -4.59
N GLN A 224 -10.86 4.33 -3.83
CA GLN A 224 -11.03 3.53 -2.63
C GLN A 224 -11.66 4.46 -1.60
N GLU A 225 -12.96 4.28 -1.38
CA GLU A 225 -13.69 5.01 -0.35
C GLU A 225 -12.96 4.79 0.98
N SER A 226 -12.63 5.89 1.66
CA SER A 226 -12.06 5.82 3.00
C SER A 226 -13.12 5.23 3.93
N ALA A 227 -12.73 4.30 4.80
CA ALA A 227 -13.65 3.70 5.76
C ALA A 227 -14.33 4.77 6.63
N SER A 228 -13.65 5.90 6.88
CA SER A 228 -14.21 7.02 7.66
C SER A 228 -15.37 7.73 6.95
N GLU A 229 -15.26 8.02 5.64
CA GLU A 229 -16.34 8.67 4.88
C GLU A 229 -17.58 7.77 4.73
N THR A 230 -17.37 6.46 4.60
CA THR A 230 -18.47 5.50 4.42
C THR A 230 -19.22 5.16 5.70
N LEU A 231 -18.61 5.40 6.86
CA LEU A 231 -19.24 5.23 8.18
C LEU A 231 -19.96 6.50 8.67
N ALA A 232 -19.90 7.60 7.92
CA ALA A 232 -20.60 8.83 8.25
C ALA A 232 -22.12 8.58 8.42
N GLY A 233 -22.68 9.02 9.55
CA GLY A 233 -24.08 8.80 9.90
C GLY A 233 -24.42 7.40 10.42
N THR A 234 -23.42 6.54 10.65
CA THR A 234 -23.57 5.23 11.31
C THR A 234 -23.15 5.30 12.78
N LEU A 235 -23.48 4.27 13.54
CA LEU A 235 -23.03 4.09 14.92
C LEU A 235 -21.51 3.86 15.05
N LEU A 236 -20.83 3.57 13.95
CA LEU A 236 -19.38 3.35 13.90
C LEU A 236 -18.63 4.56 13.31
N GLN A 237 -19.32 5.69 13.11
CA GLN A 237 -18.69 6.92 12.61
C GLN A 237 -17.50 7.32 13.49
N GLY A 238 -16.42 7.77 12.84
CA GLY A 238 -15.16 8.20 13.46
C GLY A 238 -14.20 7.06 13.77
N ALA A 239 -14.53 5.82 13.42
CA ALA A 239 -13.54 4.74 13.35
C ALA A 239 -12.94 4.67 11.94
N LYS A 240 -11.61 4.65 11.85
CA LYS A 240 -10.89 4.24 10.66
C LYS A 240 -10.61 2.75 10.76
N MET A 241 -10.89 2.02 9.68
CA MET A 241 -10.84 0.57 9.68
C MET A 241 -10.15 0.03 8.43
N SER A 242 -9.59 -1.16 8.55
CA SER A 242 -8.99 -1.92 7.46
C SER A 242 -9.41 -3.38 7.53
N ASP A 243 -9.27 -4.10 6.43
CA ASP A 243 -9.37 -5.57 6.46
C ASP A 243 -8.22 -6.12 7.31
N ALA A 244 -8.49 -7.20 8.06
CA ALA A 244 -7.46 -7.88 8.83
C ALA A 244 -6.39 -8.48 7.91
N SER A 245 -5.12 -8.34 8.29
CA SER A 245 -4.03 -9.08 7.67
C SER A 245 -4.15 -10.58 7.95
N ALA A 246 -3.45 -11.40 7.15
CA ALA A 246 -3.43 -12.86 7.35
C ALA A 246 -2.92 -13.24 8.76
N GLU A 247 -1.97 -12.49 9.31
CA GLU A 247 -1.44 -12.75 10.64
C GLU A 247 -2.46 -12.41 11.74
N GLU A 248 -3.16 -11.29 11.62
CA GLU A 248 -4.22 -10.89 12.56
C GLU A 248 -5.38 -11.89 12.53
N ALA A 249 -5.80 -12.31 11.34
CA ALA A 249 -6.83 -13.32 11.17
C ALA A 249 -6.44 -14.66 11.82
N GLN A 250 -5.17 -15.07 11.65
CA GLN A 250 -4.63 -16.27 12.27
C GLN A 250 -4.61 -16.16 13.80
N ARG A 251 -4.17 -15.02 14.36
CA ARG A 251 -4.16 -14.78 15.82
C ARG A 251 -5.57 -14.78 16.41
N ALA A 252 -6.55 -14.26 15.68
CA ALA A 252 -7.95 -14.20 16.10
C ALA A 252 -8.75 -15.48 15.83
N GLY A 253 -8.23 -16.38 15.00
CA GLY A 253 -8.90 -17.59 14.54
C GLY A 253 -10.14 -17.30 13.68
N ALA A 254 -10.18 -16.13 13.02
CA ALA A 254 -11.24 -15.71 12.11
C ALA A 254 -10.76 -14.49 11.29
N ASP A 255 -11.28 -14.33 10.07
CA ASP A 255 -11.16 -13.08 9.33
C ASP A 255 -11.96 -11.97 10.02
N GLY A 256 -11.67 -10.71 9.69
CA GLY A 256 -12.34 -9.58 10.32
C GLY A 256 -11.89 -8.21 9.83
N VAL A 257 -12.36 -7.19 10.53
CA VAL A 257 -12.08 -5.78 10.26
C VAL A 257 -11.40 -5.16 11.47
N VAL A 258 -10.19 -4.63 11.28
CA VAL A 258 -9.37 -4.03 12.34
C VAL A 258 -9.67 -2.55 12.47
N ILE A 259 -9.79 -2.06 13.71
CA ILE A 259 -9.89 -0.64 14.02
C ILE A 259 -8.48 -0.04 14.10
N GLU A 260 -8.11 0.74 13.08
CA GLU A 260 -6.80 1.40 13.01
C GLU A 260 -6.73 2.61 13.94
N SER A 261 -7.77 3.44 13.93
CA SER A 261 -7.82 4.65 14.74
C SER A 261 -9.24 5.05 15.05
N ILE A 262 -9.44 5.76 16.15
CA ILE A 262 -10.74 6.30 16.54
C ILE A 262 -10.61 7.78 16.82
N GLU A 263 -11.45 8.58 16.16
CA GLU A 263 -11.61 10.00 16.42
C GLU A 263 -12.16 10.22 17.85
N PRO A 264 -11.52 11.07 18.66
CA PRO A 264 -12.02 11.41 19.98
C PRO A 264 -13.46 11.93 19.95
N ALA A 265 -14.26 11.52 20.93
CA ALA A 265 -15.68 11.91 21.05
C ALA A 265 -16.58 11.56 19.85
N SER A 266 -16.13 10.68 18.94
CA SER A 266 -16.98 10.13 17.87
C SER A 266 -18.02 9.13 18.40
N PRO A 267 -19.06 8.78 17.60
CA PRO A 267 -19.95 7.66 17.91
C PRO A 267 -19.21 6.35 18.21
N ALA A 268 -18.20 6.00 17.41
CA ALA A 268 -17.35 4.83 17.65
C ALA A 268 -16.62 4.89 19.01
N ALA A 269 -16.07 6.06 19.37
CA ALA A 269 -15.43 6.24 20.67
C ALA A 269 -16.42 6.06 21.84
N ARG A 270 -17.61 6.67 21.73
CA ARG A 270 -18.68 6.54 22.75
C ARG A 270 -19.21 5.11 22.86
N ALA A 271 -19.16 4.35 21.78
CA ALA A 271 -19.51 2.93 21.75
C ALA A 271 -18.55 2.06 22.55
N GLY A 272 -17.36 2.56 22.89
CA GLY A 272 -16.33 1.78 23.60
C GLY A 272 -15.45 0.94 22.69
N LEU A 273 -15.47 1.20 21.37
CA LEU A 273 -14.46 0.69 20.46
C LEU A 273 -13.09 1.28 20.80
N ARG A 274 -12.03 0.53 20.49
CA ARG A 274 -10.63 0.91 20.71
C ARG A 274 -9.80 0.61 19.47
N THR A 275 -8.73 1.39 19.28
CA THR A 275 -7.68 1.01 18.33
C THR A 275 -7.16 -0.39 18.67
N GLY A 276 -7.01 -1.23 17.64
CA GLY A 276 -6.60 -2.63 17.76
C GLY A 276 -7.75 -3.61 18.00
N ASP A 277 -8.99 -3.14 18.19
CA ASP A 277 -10.15 -4.05 18.16
C ASP A 277 -10.29 -4.67 16.76
N MET A 278 -10.64 -5.95 16.69
CA MET A 278 -10.97 -6.61 15.44
C MET A 278 -12.41 -7.09 15.44
N ILE A 279 -13.26 -6.53 14.58
CA ILE A 279 -14.67 -6.93 14.42
C ILE A 279 -14.72 -8.18 13.55
N VAL A 280 -15.26 -9.28 14.09
CA VAL A 280 -15.39 -10.57 13.40
C VAL A 280 -16.82 -10.88 12.98
N ALA A 281 -17.81 -10.25 13.63
CA ALA A 281 -19.21 -10.40 13.24
C ALA A 281 -20.07 -9.19 13.63
N VAL A 282 -21.15 -8.98 12.88
CA VAL A 282 -22.21 -8.01 13.17
C VAL A 282 -23.54 -8.71 13.20
N ASN A 283 -24.28 -8.59 14.31
CA ASN A 283 -25.59 -9.21 14.50
C ASN A 283 -25.58 -10.71 14.17
N ARG A 284 -24.54 -11.42 14.63
CA ARG A 284 -24.26 -12.85 14.38
C ARG A 284 -23.91 -13.22 12.92
N LYS A 285 -23.78 -12.24 12.02
CA LYS A 285 -23.27 -12.48 10.67
C LYS A 285 -21.76 -12.23 10.65
N PRO A 286 -20.93 -13.22 10.29
CA PRO A 286 -19.50 -13.01 10.12
C PRO A 286 -19.22 -11.89 9.12
N VAL A 287 -18.16 -11.13 9.36
CA VAL A 287 -17.65 -10.12 8.43
C VAL A 287 -16.17 -10.38 8.20
N SER A 288 -15.75 -10.37 6.94
CA SER A 288 -14.37 -10.63 6.53
C SER A 288 -13.67 -9.43 5.92
N SER A 289 -14.42 -8.37 5.64
CA SER A 289 -13.91 -7.14 5.04
C SER A 289 -14.70 -5.91 5.49
N VAL A 290 -14.11 -4.73 5.35
CA VAL A 290 -14.77 -3.44 5.57
C VAL A 290 -16.01 -3.32 4.68
N SER A 291 -15.99 -3.90 3.47
CA SER A 291 -17.14 -3.95 2.56
C SER A 291 -18.29 -4.77 3.12
N ASP A 292 -18.00 -5.94 3.70
CA ASP A 292 -18.98 -6.81 4.35
C ASP A 292 -19.58 -6.13 5.58
N LEU A 293 -18.72 -5.55 6.42
CA LEU A 293 -19.11 -4.76 7.59
C LEU A 293 -20.07 -3.64 7.19
N ARG A 294 -19.72 -2.86 6.15
CA ARG A 294 -20.57 -1.79 5.62
C ARG A 294 -21.93 -2.32 5.18
N SER A 295 -21.94 -3.40 4.43
CA SER A 295 -23.18 -4.02 3.94
C SER A 295 -24.04 -4.53 5.09
N ALA A 296 -23.41 -5.05 6.15
CA ALA A 296 -24.10 -5.55 7.33
C ALA A 296 -24.74 -4.45 8.20
N ILE A 297 -24.14 -3.25 8.23
CA ILE A 297 -24.64 -2.09 9.00
C ILE A 297 -25.47 -1.11 8.17
N ALA A 298 -25.51 -1.28 6.84
CA ALA A 298 -26.28 -0.42 5.95
C ALA A 298 -27.77 -0.38 6.36
N GLY A 299 -28.28 0.82 6.66
CA GLY A 299 -29.67 1.02 7.08
C GLY A 299 -29.99 0.71 8.56
N GLN A 300 -29.02 0.24 9.35
CA GLN A 300 -29.20 -0.03 10.78
C GLN A 300 -28.82 1.19 11.62
N ARG A 301 -29.82 1.92 12.11
CA ARG A 301 -29.63 3.20 12.81
C ARG A 301 -29.78 3.15 14.34
N ALA A 302 -30.10 1.99 14.91
CA ALA A 302 -30.55 1.93 16.31
C ALA A 302 -29.66 1.08 17.22
N ILE A 303 -29.32 -0.15 16.82
CA ILE A 303 -28.54 -1.07 17.68
C ILE A 303 -27.70 -1.99 16.79
N LEU A 304 -26.41 -2.13 17.10
CA LEU A 304 -25.51 -3.14 16.53
C LEU A 304 -24.96 -4.04 17.64
N ALA A 305 -24.96 -5.35 17.44
CA ALA A 305 -24.20 -6.28 18.27
C ALA A 305 -22.93 -6.69 17.52
N LEU A 306 -21.79 -6.16 17.93
CA LEU A 306 -20.48 -6.45 17.37
C LEU A 306 -19.81 -7.56 18.17
N GLU A 307 -19.43 -8.65 17.51
CA GLU A 307 -18.47 -9.59 18.09
C GLU A 307 -17.07 -9.12 17.70
N LEU A 308 -16.21 -8.92 18.70
CA LEU A 308 -14.87 -8.40 18.49
C LEU A 308 -13.82 -9.17 19.28
N VAL A 309 -12.59 -9.16 18.76
CA VAL A 309 -11.39 -9.66 19.40
C VAL A 309 -10.59 -8.46 19.93
N ARG A 310 -10.28 -8.47 21.22
CA ARG A 310 -9.46 -7.45 21.90
C ARG A 310 -8.50 -8.15 22.84
N ASP A 311 -7.21 -7.85 22.73
CA ASP A 311 -6.15 -8.46 23.55
C ASP A 311 -6.20 -10.01 23.55
N GLY A 312 -6.57 -10.61 22.41
CA GLY A 312 -6.73 -12.06 22.23
C GLY A 312 -8.03 -12.65 22.79
N GLY A 313 -8.85 -11.87 23.51
CA GLY A 313 -10.15 -12.30 24.01
C GLY A 313 -11.31 -11.91 23.08
N ARG A 314 -12.30 -12.79 22.93
CA ARG A 314 -13.56 -12.48 22.25
C ARG A 314 -14.54 -11.83 23.21
N LEU A 315 -15.20 -10.75 22.77
CA LEU A 315 -16.26 -10.09 23.51
C LEU A 315 -17.37 -9.59 22.57
N LEU A 316 -18.54 -9.39 23.16
CA LEU A 316 -19.70 -8.82 22.48
C LEU A 316 -19.90 -7.37 22.93
N LEU A 317 -19.88 -6.44 21.98
CA LEU A 317 -20.12 -5.02 22.22
C LEU A 317 -21.44 -4.60 21.57
N VAL A 318 -22.35 -4.05 22.37
CA VAL A 318 -23.62 -3.52 21.86
C VAL A 318 -23.49 -2.02 21.69
N VAL A 319 -23.61 -1.55 20.44
CA VAL A 319 -23.53 -0.14 20.08
C VAL A 319 -24.94 0.42 19.84
N ARG A 320 -25.20 1.64 20.30
CA ARG A 320 -26.48 2.35 20.20
C ARG A 320 -26.27 3.83 19.91
#